data_AF-A0A8J6Y6C7-F1
#
_entry.id   AF-A0A8J6Y6C7-F1
#
_cell.length_a   1.000
_cell.length_b   1.000
_cell.length_c   1.000
_cell.angle_alpha   90.00
_cell.angle_beta   90.00
_cell.angle_gamma   90.00
#
_symmetry.space_group_name_H-M   'P 1'
#
loop_
_entity.id
_entity.type
_entity.pdbx_description
1 polymer ?
#
loop_
_entity_poly.entity_id
_entity_poly.type
_entity_poly.pdbx_seq_one_letter_code
_entity_poly.pdbx_strand_id
1 'polypeptide(L)'
;MSATTDLAATFRDQLPYLPRALRLVWNAAPRWTAAWLFLLVGQGLLPVALVYLTRIVVDRLALVAGTGASWETLRGVLLPGGLMASLILLSEALRAGARLVRTAQADRVRDHVSGLIHEHTVAADLAHFESPEYHDRLYRARTDSHERPVALVQNLGALMQNALTLAAMALVLVQFGWWVPLVLVASTAPALAVVARHAVRRHRWSVHSTPDSRRTWYYDWLLCTRETAPEIRIFDLGPRFSDAFQRIRNRLRSQRLELSRSEAL
;
A
#
# COMPACT_ATOMS: atom_id res chain seq x y z
N MET A 1 -26.61 2.07 4.07
CA MET A 1 -26.19 2.83 5.27
C MET A 1 -25.55 1.97 6.35
N SER A 2 -25.74 0.64 6.39
CA SER A 2 -25.11 -0.25 7.38
C SER A 2 -23.61 -0.55 7.13
N ALA A 3 -23.16 -0.57 5.86
CA ALA A 3 -21.78 -0.92 5.53
C ALA A 3 -20.73 0.14 5.91
N THR A 4 -21.12 1.42 6.00
CA THR A 4 -20.22 2.53 6.35
C THR A 4 -19.97 2.62 7.85
N THR A 5 -20.97 2.24 8.66
CA THR A 5 -20.88 2.23 10.12
C THR A 5 -19.97 1.11 10.63
N ASP A 6 -20.04 -0.08 10.01
CA ASP A 6 -19.14 -1.22 10.30
C ASP A 6 -17.66 -0.89 10.05
N LEU A 7 -17.37 -0.17 8.96
CA LEU A 7 -16.02 0.27 8.63
C LEU A 7 -15.45 1.20 9.70
N ALA A 8 -16.23 2.21 10.09
CA ALA A 8 -15.80 3.20 11.06
C ALA A 8 -15.53 2.57 12.44
N ALA A 9 -16.34 1.58 12.83
CA ALA A 9 -16.13 0.80 14.05
C ALA A 9 -14.86 -0.07 13.97
N THR A 10 -14.71 -0.85 12.90
CA THR A 10 -13.53 -1.72 12.71
C THR A 10 -12.22 -0.91 12.65
N PHE A 11 -12.24 0.26 12.01
CA PHE A 11 -11.07 1.14 11.93
C PHE A 11 -10.72 1.74 13.30
N ARG A 12 -11.73 2.12 14.09
CA ARG A 12 -11.57 2.62 15.47
C ARG A 12 -10.95 1.56 16.38
N ASP A 13 -11.32 0.30 16.22
CA ASP A 13 -10.79 -0.80 17.03
C ASP A 13 -9.34 -1.15 16.65
N GLN A 14 -8.89 -0.80 15.45
CA GLN A 14 -7.52 -1.03 14.98
C GLN A 14 -6.55 0.12 15.27
N LEU A 15 -7.06 1.34 15.44
CA LEU A 15 -6.29 2.55 15.77
C LEU A 15 -5.34 2.39 16.99
N PRO A 16 -5.72 1.71 18.09
CA PRO A 16 -4.84 1.49 19.24
C PRO A 16 -3.57 0.67 18.94
N TYR A 17 -3.54 -0.10 17.84
CA TYR A 17 -2.39 -0.93 17.47
C TYR A 17 -1.38 -0.20 16.58
N LEU A 18 -1.77 0.90 15.94
CA LEU A 18 -0.89 1.75 15.14
C LEU A 18 0.36 2.24 15.89
N PRO A 19 0.26 2.81 17.11
CA PRO A 19 1.45 3.31 17.82
C PRO A 19 2.43 2.19 18.17
N ARG A 20 1.93 0.98 18.47
CA ARG A 20 2.79 -0.19 18.73
C ARG A 20 3.53 -0.62 17.46
N ALA A 21 2.83 -0.66 16.33
CA ALA A 21 3.44 -0.98 15.04
C ALA A 21 4.48 0.08 14.62
N LEU A 22 4.18 1.37 14.80
CA LEU A 22 5.12 2.46 14.52
C LEU A 22 6.36 2.40 15.40
N ARG A 23 6.19 2.08 16.69
CA ARG A 23 7.32 1.91 17.63
C ARG A 23 8.19 0.72 17.26
N LEU A 24 7.60 -0.40 16.83
CA LEU A 24 8.34 -1.57 16.34
C LEU A 24 9.20 -1.21 15.12
N VAL A 25 8.64 -0.45 14.18
CA VAL A 25 9.34 -0.01 12.96
C VAL A 25 10.46 0.97 13.29
N TRP A 26 10.21 1.90 14.21
CA TRP A 26 11.21 2.84 14.68
C TRP A 26 12.38 2.13 15.36
N ASN A 27 12.09 1.11 16.18
CA ASN A 27 13.12 0.30 16.84
C ASN A 27 13.91 -0.55 15.83
N ALA A 28 13.26 -1.08 14.80
CA ALA A 28 13.90 -1.91 13.78
C ALA A 28 14.81 -1.11 12.83
N ALA A 29 14.38 0.09 12.40
CA ALA A 29 15.07 0.86 11.37
C ALA A 29 15.01 2.38 11.61
N PRO A 30 15.61 2.91 12.69
CA PRO A 30 15.48 4.33 13.06
C PRO A 30 16.09 5.27 12.00
N ARG A 31 17.28 4.94 11.49
CA ARG A 31 17.99 5.74 10.47
C ARG A 31 17.23 5.81 9.15
N TRP A 32 16.69 4.68 8.69
CA TRP A 32 15.91 4.62 7.44
C TRP A 32 14.54 5.27 7.58
N THR A 33 13.90 5.14 8.75
CA THR A 33 12.64 5.83 9.04
C THR A 33 12.82 7.35 9.06
N ALA A 34 13.92 7.85 9.63
CA ALA A 34 14.25 9.27 9.60
C ALA A 34 14.58 9.77 8.18
N ALA A 35 15.38 9.02 7.41
CA ALA A 35 15.69 9.34 6.01
C ALA A 35 14.41 9.36 5.16
N TRP A 36 13.50 8.43 5.39
CA TRP A 36 12.21 8.37 4.72
C TRP A 36 11.33 9.59 5.06
N LEU A 37 11.24 9.96 6.34
CA LEU A 37 10.48 11.14 6.78
C LEU A 37 11.03 12.43 6.16
N PHE A 38 12.36 12.58 6.10
CA PHE A 38 13.01 13.72 5.46
C PHE A 38 12.69 13.80 3.96
N LEU A 39 12.77 12.66 3.25
CA LEU A 39 12.38 12.57 1.85
C LEU A 39 10.90 12.88 1.63
N LEU A 40 10.02 12.47 2.54
CA LEU A 40 8.58 12.75 2.47
C LEU A 40 8.30 14.25 2.58
N VAL A 41 8.94 14.94 3.54
CA VAL A 41 8.84 16.39 3.66
C VAL A 41 9.39 17.07 2.41
N GLY A 42 10.59 16.68 1.95
CA GLY A 42 11.19 17.23 0.73
C GLY A 42 10.28 17.06 -0.50
N GLN A 43 9.66 15.89 -0.65
CA GLN A 43 8.71 15.63 -1.73
C GLN A 43 7.42 16.46 -1.63
N GLY A 44 6.96 16.77 -0.42
CA GLY A 44 5.76 17.58 -0.21
C GLY A 44 5.93 19.05 -0.63
N LEU A 45 7.15 19.58 -0.59
CA LEU A 45 7.43 20.96 -1.02
C LEU A 45 7.56 21.09 -2.56
N LEU A 46 7.89 20.01 -3.26
CA LEU A 46 8.11 20.04 -4.72
C LEU A 46 6.90 20.49 -5.54
N PRO A 47 5.66 20.02 -5.29
CA PRO A 47 4.48 20.47 -6.03
C PRO A 47 4.27 21.98 -5.92
N VAL A 48 4.51 22.55 -4.73
CA VAL A 48 4.37 23.99 -4.49
C VAL A 48 5.38 24.78 -5.33
N ALA A 49 6.65 24.34 -5.32
CA ALA A 49 7.70 24.95 -6.12
C ALA A 49 7.40 24.84 -7.64
N LEU A 50 6.89 23.69 -8.08
CA LEU A 50 6.52 23.46 -9.48
C LEU A 50 5.39 24.39 -9.94
N VAL A 51 4.36 24.56 -9.12
CA VAL A 51 3.26 25.49 -9.42
C VAL A 51 3.77 26.92 -9.53
N TYR A 52 4.61 27.36 -8.60
CA TYR A 52 5.15 28.72 -8.61
C TYR A 52 6.02 28.98 -9.86
N LEU A 53 6.88 28.02 -10.23
CA LEU A 53 7.67 28.09 -11.46
C LEU A 53 6.79 28.09 -12.71
N THR A 54 5.72 27.29 -12.73
CA THR A 54 4.76 27.26 -13.85
C THR A 54 4.15 28.63 -14.07
N ARG A 55 3.73 29.32 -13.00
CA ARG A 55 3.21 30.70 -13.09
C ARG A 55 4.24 31.64 -13.71
N ILE A 56 5.50 31.61 -13.23
CA ILE A 56 6.56 32.48 -13.77
C ILE A 56 6.80 32.20 -15.26
N VAL A 57 6.85 30.92 -15.65
CA VAL A 57 7.05 30.53 -17.05
C VAL A 57 5.89 31.01 -17.92
N VAL A 58 4.64 30.83 -17.47
CA VAL A 58 3.44 31.29 -18.17
C VAL A 58 3.41 32.81 -18.30
N ASP A 59 3.69 33.55 -17.22
CA ASP A 59 3.71 35.02 -17.22
C ASP A 59 4.77 35.55 -18.21
N ARG A 60 5.95 34.92 -18.25
CA ARG A 60 7.03 35.28 -19.19
C ARG A 60 6.71 34.91 -20.64
N LEU A 61 6.05 33.77 -20.87
CA LEU A 61 5.58 33.37 -22.20
C LEU A 61 4.48 34.30 -22.72
N ALA A 62 3.56 34.74 -21.86
CA ALA A 62 2.53 35.69 -22.21
C ALA A 62 3.11 37.05 -22.65
N LEU A 63 4.18 37.50 -21.99
CA LEU A 63 4.93 38.69 -22.40
C LEU A 63 5.57 38.52 -23.79
N VAL A 64 6.22 37.38 -24.05
CA VAL A 64 6.82 37.08 -25.38
C VAL A 64 5.76 37.07 -26.48
N ALA A 65 4.59 36.50 -26.21
CA ALA A 65 3.47 36.47 -27.16
C ALA A 65 2.90 37.87 -27.46
N GLY A 66 2.96 38.79 -26.50
CA GLY A 66 2.48 40.17 -26.65
C GLY A 66 3.49 41.14 -27.29
N THR A 67 4.79 40.99 -27.03
CA THR A 67 5.83 41.94 -27.50
C THR A 67 6.66 41.43 -28.68
N GLY A 68 6.46 40.19 -29.11
CA GLY A 68 7.27 39.52 -30.13
C GLY A 68 8.51 38.83 -29.57
N ALA A 69 9.00 37.82 -30.28
CA ALA A 69 10.13 37.00 -29.84
C ALA A 69 11.47 37.69 -30.10
N SER A 70 12.01 38.36 -29.07
CA SER A 70 13.39 38.84 -29.05
C SER A 70 14.30 37.89 -28.25
N TRP A 71 15.61 37.91 -28.50
CA TRP A 71 16.58 37.10 -27.74
C TRP A 71 16.53 37.39 -26.23
N GLU A 72 16.23 38.62 -25.85
CA GLU A 72 16.13 39.06 -24.45
C GLU A 72 14.88 38.48 -23.76
N THR A 73 13.74 38.45 -24.47
CA THR A 73 12.50 37.83 -23.99
C THR A 73 12.63 36.30 -23.90
N LEU A 74 13.28 35.65 -24.87
CA LEU A 74 13.58 34.22 -24.86
C LEU A 74 14.52 33.82 -23.71
N ARG A 75 15.56 34.61 -23.43
CA ARG A 75 16.45 34.40 -22.28
C ARG A 75 15.70 34.49 -20.95
N GLY A 76 14.72 35.39 -20.86
CA GLY A 76 13.83 35.54 -19.71
C GLY A 76 12.94 34.33 -19.43
N VAL A 77 12.65 33.50 -20.45
CA VAL A 77 11.89 32.24 -20.32
C VAL A 77 12.81 31.03 -20.09
N LEU A 78 13.99 31.01 -20.72
CA LEU A 78 14.94 29.89 -20.65
C LEU A 78 15.41 29.60 -19.22
N LEU A 79 15.67 30.64 -18.40
CA LEU A 79 16.14 30.47 -17.03
C LEU A 79 15.08 29.84 -16.10
N PRO A 80 13.84 30.35 -16.00
CA PRO A 80 12.79 29.68 -15.23
C PRO A 80 12.36 28.33 -15.83
N GLY A 81 12.38 28.19 -17.16
CA GLY A 81 12.13 26.90 -17.83
C GLY A 81 13.19 25.85 -17.51
N GLY A 82 14.48 26.22 -17.49
CA GLY A 82 15.57 25.35 -17.09
C GLY A 82 15.52 24.97 -15.61
N LEU A 83 15.13 25.90 -14.73
CA LEU A 83 14.86 25.60 -13.32
C LEU A 83 13.69 24.64 -13.15
N MET A 84 12.61 24.80 -13.92
CA MET A 84 11.47 23.90 -13.92
C MET A 84 11.86 22.49 -14.36
N ALA A 85 12.61 22.36 -15.46
CA ALA A 85 13.14 21.07 -15.92
C ALA A 85 14.04 20.42 -14.86
N SER A 86 14.93 21.21 -14.24
CA SER A 86 15.81 20.75 -13.16
C SER A 86 15.03 20.26 -11.94
N LEU A 87 13.95 20.97 -11.58
CA LEU A 87 13.08 20.60 -10.47
C LEU A 87 12.31 19.30 -10.76
N ILE A 88 11.85 19.10 -12.01
CA ILE A 88 11.20 17.86 -12.44
C ILE A 88 12.18 16.69 -12.34
N LEU A 89 13.41 16.86 -12.84
CA LEU A 89 14.46 15.84 -12.72
C LEU A 89 14.81 15.53 -11.26
N LEU A 90 14.95 16.56 -10.42
CA LEU A 90 15.17 16.40 -8.98
C LEU A 90 14.00 15.66 -8.31
N SER A 91 12.77 15.90 -8.75
CA SER A 91 11.60 15.21 -8.21
C SER A 91 11.62 13.72 -8.51
N GLU A 92 12.04 13.31 -9.71
CA GLU A 92 12.16 11.90 -10.06
C GLU A 92 13.34 11.24 -9.34
N ALA A 93 14.46 11.96 -9.19
CA ALA A 93 15.60 11.49 -8.39
C ALA A 93 15.20 11.27 -6.91
N LEU A 94 14.46 12.20 -6.31
CA LEU A 94 13.94 12.07 -4.94
C LEU A 94 12.93 10.92 -4.83
N ARG A 95 12.09 10.69 -5.84
CA ARG A 95 11.18 9.53 -5.89
C ARG A 95 11.96 8.22 -5.96
N ALA A 96 12.99 8.15 -6.77
CA ALA A 96 13.89 6.99 -6.85
C ALA A 96 14.60 6.74 -5.52
N GLY A 97 15.16 7.77 -4.88
CA GLY A 97 15.78 7.68 -3.56
C GLY A 97 14.79 7.21 -2.49
N ALA A 98 13.56 7.73 -2.50
CA ALA A 98 12.52 7.28 -1.58
C ALA A 98 12.09 5.82 -1.81
N ARG A 99 12.13 5.31 -3.06
CA ARG A 99 11.93 3.88 -3.34
C ARG A 99 13.04 3.05 -2.69
N LEU A 100 14.31 3.42 -2.86
CA LEU A 100 15.45 2.71 -2.26
C LEU A 100 15.39 2.70 -0.73
N VAL A 101 15.15 3.87 -0.13
CA VAL A 101 15.01 3.99 1.34
C VAL A 101 13.87 3.11 1.86
N ARG A 102 12.73 3.06 1.15
CA ARG A 102 11.59 2.21 1.53
C ARG A 102 11.91 0.72 1.42
N THR A 103 12.63 0.30 0.38
CA THR A 103 13.08 -1.10 0.25
C THR A 103 14.03 -1.47 1.38
N ALA A 104 15.04 -0.65 1.65
CA ALA A 104 15.98 -0.89 2.74
C ALA A 104 15.31 -0.90 4.12
N GLN A 105 14.33 -0.01 4.35
CA GLN A 105 13.54 0.00 5.58
C GLN A 105 12.71 -1.28 5.71
N ALA A 106 12.06 -1.72 4.63
CA ALA A 106 11.25 -2.93 4.60
C ALA A 106 12.06 -4.19 4.95
N ASP A 107 13.24 -4.33 4.36
CA ASP A 107 14.12 -5.47 4.61
C ASP A 107 14.59 -5.50 6.08
N ARG A 108 14.99 -4.34 6.64
CA ARG A 108 15.41 -4.27 8.06
C ARG A 108 14.29 -4.55 9.04
N VAL A 109 13.07 -4.09 8.74
CA VAL A 109 11.90 -4.41 9.56
C VAL A 109 11.60 -5.90 9.50
N ARG A 110 11.67 -6.52 8.31
CA ARG A 110 11.48 -7.96 8.12
C ARG A 110 12.51 -8.77 8.92
N ASP A 111 13.79 -8.43 8.79
CA ASP A 111 14.88 -9.11 9.50
C ASP A 111 14.71 -9.01 11.03
N HIS A 112 14.35 -7.82 11.53
CA HIS A 112 14.12 -7.60 12.95
C HIS A 112 12.95 -8.46 13.48
N VAL A 113 11.83 -8.49 12.76
CA VAL A 113 10.68 -9.31 13.16
C VAL A 113 10.99 -10.80 13.08
N SER A 114 11.71 -11.25 12.05
CA SER A 114 12.19 -12.63 11.96
C SER A 114 13.13 -12.97 13.13
N GLY A 115 14.03 -12.06 13.51
CA GLY A 115 14.89 -12.22 14.69
C GLY A 115 14.09 -12.43 15.98
N LEU A 116 13.08 -11.60 16.22
CA LEU A 116 12.20 -11.74 17.39
C LEU A 116 11.44 -13.07 17.39
N ILE A 117 10.97 -13.54 16.22
CA ILE A 117 10.30 -14.84 16.11
C ILE A 117 11.28 -15.96 16.43
N HIS A 118 12.51 -15.90 15.92
CA HIS A 118 13.53 -16.91 16.20
C HIS A 118 13.89 -16.95 17.70
N GLU A 119 14.09 -15.80 18.34
CA GLU A 119 14.37 -15.71 19.78
C GLU A 119 13.27 -16.36 20.62
N HIS A 120 12.00 -16.05 20.33
CA HIS A 120 10.87 -16.66 21.03
C HIS A 120 10.66 -18.14 20.73
N THR A 121 11.05 -18.60 19.53
CA THR A 121 10.94 -20.01 19.13
C THR A 121 12.02 -20.85 19.82
N VAL A 122 13.24 -20.32 19.95
CA VAL A 122 14.35 -21.00 20.66
C VAL A 122 14.12 -21.03 22.16
N ALA A 123 13.52 -19.97 22.73
CA ALA A 123 13.19 -19.92 24.15
C ALA A 123 11.95 -20.75 24.54
N ALA A 124 11.17 -21.25 23.58
CA ALA A 124 9.99 -22.05 23.85
C ALA A 124 10.33 -23.50 24.17
N ASP A 125 9.70 -24.04 25.20
CA ASP A 125 9.86 -25.44 25.59
C ASP A 125 9.23 -26.39 24.54
N LEU A 126 9.76 -27.61 24.43
CA LEU A 126 9.31 -28.63 23.48
C LEU A 126 7.82 -28.94 23.64
N ALA A 127 7.29 -28.91 24.86
CA ALA A 127 5.87 -29.11 25.15
C ALA A 127 4.95 -28.13 24.41
N HIS A 128 5.43 -26.92 24.09
CA HIS A 128 4.63 -25.96 23.31
C HIS A 128 4.52 -26.39 21.85
N PHE A 129 5.53 -27.05 21.27
CA PHE A 129 5.49 -27.52 19.88
C PHE A 129 4.49 -28.65 19.65
N GLU A 130 4.11 -29.37 20.69
CA GLU A 130 3.06 -30.40 20.63
C GLU A 130 1.65 -29.81 20.68
N SER A 131 1.50 -28.53 21.06
CA SER A 131 0.21 -27.86 21.10
C SER A 131 -0.21 -27.31 19.73
N PRO A 132 -1.42 -27.65 19.22
CA PRO A 132 -1.92 -27.11 17.95
C PRO A 132 -2.02 -25.58 17.95
N GLU A 133 -2.32 -25.00 19.11
CA GLU A 133 -2.50 -23.55 19.29
C GLU A 133 -1.19 -22.78 19.13
N TYR A 134 -0.07 -23.32 19.66
CA TYR A 134 1.25 -22.72 19.45
C TYR A 134 1.68 -22.87 17.99
N HIS A 135 1.44 -24.04 17.39
CA HIS A 135 1.77 -24.26 15.98
C HIS A 135 1.03 -23.27 15.06
N ASP A 136 -0.26 -23.03 15.31
CA ASP A 136 -1.06 -22.04 14.58
C ASP A 136 -0.54 -20.62 14.78
N ARG A 137 -0.17 -20.24 16.02
CA ARG A 137 0.38 -18.92 16.32
C ARG A 137 1.73 -18.71 15.65
N LEU A 138 2.62 -19.70 15.69
CA LEU A 138 3.94 -19.65 15.06
C LEU A 138 3.82 -19.61 13.53
N TYR A 139 2.93 -20.43 12.94
CA TYR A 139 2.66 -20.41 11.50
C TYR A 139 2.16 -19.04 11.04
N ARG A 140 1.19 -18.46 11.77
CA ARG A 140 0.72 -17.09 11.52
C ARG A 140 1.84 -16.07 11.68
N ALA A 141 2.63 -16.15 12.75
CA ALA A 141 3.74 -15.22 12.96
C ALA A 141 4.75 -15.28 11.81
N ARG A 142 5.15 -16.47 11.35
CA ARG A 142 6.07 -16.61 10.21
C ARG A 142 5.46 -16.12 8.90
N THR A 143 4.21 -16.48 8.62
CA THR A 143 3.55 -16.12 7.36
C THR A 143 3.22 -14.63 7.30
N ASP A 144 2.66 -14.06 8.38
CA ASP A 144 2.25 -12.67 8.43
C ASP A 144 3.43 -11.71 8.64
N SER A 145 4.53 -12.13 9.28
CA SER A 145 5.72 -11.28 9.52
C SER A 145 6.40 -10.82 8.24
N HIS A 146 6.33 -11.61 7.16
CA HIS A 146 7.04 -11.31 5.92
C HIS A 146 6.40 -10.14 5.15
N GLU A 147 5.07 -10.01 5.21
CA GLU A 147 4.31 -9.09 4.36
C GLU A 147 3.56 -8.00 5.13
N ARG A 148 2.92 -8.33 6.27
CA ARG A 148 1.98 -7.39 6.91
C ARG A 148 2.64 -6.18 7.57
N PRO A 149 3.74 -6.31 8.34
CA PRO A 149 4.40 -5.15 8.96
C PRO A 149 4.94 -4.17 7.91
N VAL A 150 5.56 -4.71 6.86
CA VAL A 150 6.10 -3.92 5.74
C VAL A 150 4.98 -3.21 4.99
N ALA A 151 3.90 -3.92 4.64
CA ALA A 151 2.75 -3.34 3.96
C ALA A 151 2.10 -2.23 4.79
N LEU A 152 2.02 -2.39 6.12
CA LEU A 152 1.49 -1.35 7.01
C LEU A 152 2.31 -0.06 6.93
N VAL A 153 3.65 -0.15 7.01
CA VAL A 153 4.55 1.01 6.90
C VAL A 153 4.42 1.67 5.53
N GLN A 154 4.40 0.88 4.47
CA GLN A 154 4.27 1.38 3.10
C GLN A 154 2.93 2.09 2.88
N ASN A 155 1.84 1.49 3.35
CA ASN A 155 0.49 2.06 3.21
C ASN A 155 0.32 3.34 4.05
N LEU A 156 0.79 3.34 5.29
CA LEU A 156 0.80 4.55 6.14
C LEU A 156 1.64 5.66 5.50
N GLY A 157 2.80 5.29 4.96
CA GLY A 157 3.67 6.23 4.28
C GLY A 157 3.05 6.83 3.02
N ALA A 158 2.40 6.00 2.20
CA ALA A 158 1.66 6.45 1.04
C ALA A 158 0.48 7.37 1.43
N LEU A 159 -0.25 7.04 2.51
CA LEU A 159 -1.32 7.88 3.03
C LEU A 159 -0.80 9.25 3.48
N MET A 160 0.31 9.30 4.23
CA MET A 160 0.94 10.56 4.63
C MET A 160 1.39 11.39 3.43
N GLN A 161 2.02 10.75 2.44
CA GLN A 161 2.46 11.42 1.21
C GLN A 161 1.28 11.99 0.41
N ASN A 162 0.20 11.21 0.26
CA ASN A 162 -0.99 11.63 -0.45
C ASN A 162 -1.71 12.76 0.31
N ALA A 163 -1.80 12.68 1.64
CA ALA A 163 -2.38 13.75 2.47
C ALA A 163 -1.56 15.04 2.35
N LEU A 164 -0.23 14.97 2.38
CA LEU A 164 0.65 16.12 2.20
C LEU A 164 0.50 16.73 0.81
N THR A 165 0.44 15.90 -0.22
CA THR A 165 0.22 16.35 -1.62
C THR A 165 -1.14 17.02 -1.77
N LEU A 166 -2.18 16.45 -1.16
CA LEU A 166 -3.54 17.00 -1.18
C LEU A 166 -3.60 18.33 -0.42
N ALA A 167 -2.95 18.44 0.73
CA ALA A 167 -2.85 19.69 1.49
C ALA A 167 -2.07 20.76 0.72
N ALA A 168 -0.95 20.40 0.10
CA ALA A 168 -0.16 21.30 -0.75
C ALA A 168 -0.98 21.82 -1.94
N MET A 169 -1.73 20.93 -2.60
CA MET A 169 -2.61 21.31 -3.70
C MET A 169 -3.77 22.19 -3.23
N ALA A 170 -4.39 21.86 -2.08
CA ALA A 170 -5.43 22.68 -1.49
C ALA A 170 -4.92 24.10 -1.18
N LEU A 171 -3.71 24.23 -0.62
CA LEU A 171 -3.09 25.53 -0.33
C LEU A 171 -2.90 26.37 -1.60
N VAL A 172 -2.47 25.74 -2.70
CA VAL A 172 -2.36 26.40 -4.01
C VAL A 172 -3.73 26.87 -4.50
N LEU A 173 -4.76 26.02 -4.40
CA LEU A 173 -6.11 26.34 -4.87
C LEU A 173 -6.77 27.46 -4.07
N VAL A 174 -6.52 27.55 -2.76
CA VAL A 174 -7.06 28.63 -1.91
C VAL A 174 -6.65 30.01 -2.42
N GLN A 175 -5.49 30.14 -3.08
CA GLN A 175 -5.06 31.41 -3.69
C GLN A 175 -5.98 31.88 -4.83
N PHE A 176 -6.65 30.95 -5.52
CA PHE A 176 -7.63 31.24 -6.58
C PHE A 176 -9.06 31.40 -6.03
N GLY A 177 -9.31 30.93 -4.81
CA GLY A 177 -10.58 31.07 -4.11
C GLY A 177 -10.76 30.00 -3.03
N TRP A 178 -11.18 30.40 -1.83
CA TRP A 178 -11.37 29.50 -0.70
C TRP A 178 -12.45 28.42 -0.93
N TRP A 179 -13.37 28.63 -1.88
CA TRP A 179 -14.44 27.70 -2.23
C TRP A 179 -14.00 26.61 -3.22
N VAL A 180 -12.91 26.81 -3.96
CA VAL A 180 -12.46 25.87 -5.01
C VAL A 180 -12.08 24.49 -4.43
N PRO A 181 -11.30 24.38 -3.33
CA PRO A 181 -11.04 23.10 -2.68
C PRO A 181 -12.33 22.40 -2.19
N LEU A 182 -13.31 23.16 -1.69
CA LEU A 182 -14.58 22.60 -1.18
C LEU A 182 -15.39 21.94 -2.31
N VAL A 183 -15.49 22.60 -3.46
CA VAL A 183 -16.18 22.04 -4.63
C VAL A 183 -15.48 20.78 -5.13
N LEU A 184 -14.14 20.76 -5.11
CA LEU A 184 -13.37 19.58 -5.50
C LEU A 184 -13.63 18.38 -4.57
N VAL A 185 -13.65 18.62 -3.25
CA VAL A 185 -13.97 17.58 -2.25
C VAL A 185 -15.40 17.08 -2.45
N ALA A 186 -16.36 17.99 -2.66
CA ALA A 186 -17.75 17.64 -2.91
C ALA A 186 -17.91 16.80 -4.19
N SER A 187 -17.17 17.13 -5.25
CA SER A 187 -17.16 16.38 -6.52
C SER A 187 -16.53 14.98 -6.37
N THR A 188 -15.51 14.83 -5.52
CA THR A 188 -14.80 13.56 -5.33
C THR A 188 -15.48 12.65 -4.29
N ALA A 189 -16.30 13.20 -3.40
CA ALA A 189 -17.04 12.44 -2.37
C ALA A 189 -17.83 11.23 -2.91
N PRO A 190 -18.62 11.32 -4.00
CA PRO A 190 -19.31 10.15 -4.56
C PRO A 190 -18.34 9.07 -5.05
N ALA A 191 -17.23 9.47 -5.69
CA ALA A 191 -16.20 8.52 -6.14
C ALA A 191 -15.56 7.79 -4.95
N LEU A 192 -15.23 8.51 -3.88
CA LEU A 192 -14.72 7.94 -2.63
C LEU A 192 -15.71 6.93 -2.03
N ALA A 193 -17.01 7.25 -2.04
CA ALA A 193 -18.05 6.36 -1.51
C ALA A 193 -18.16 5.07 -2.32
N VAL A 194 -18.02 5.12 -3.64
CA VAL A 194 -17.97 3.94 -4.52
C VAL A 194 -16.75 3.08 -4.17
N VAL A 195 -15.56 3.67 -4.12
CA VAL A 195 -14.31 2.95 -3.78
C VAL A 195 -14.40 2.29 -2.40
N ALA A 196 -14.90 3.01 -1.39
CA ALA A 196 -15.07 2.48 -0.04
C ALA A 196 -16.03 1.27 -0.01
N ARG A 197 -17.14 1.34 -0.75
CA ARG A 197 -18.08 0.21 -0.85
C ARG A 197 -17.43 -1.02 -1.49
N HIS A 198 -16.64 -0.85 -2.55
CA HIS A 198 -15.91 -1.96 -3.17
C HIS A 198 -14.85 -2.54 -2.23
N ALA A 199 -14.13 -1.69 -1.48
CA ALA A 199 -13.17 -2.14 -0.47
C ALA A 199 -13.83 -3.04 0.59
N VAL A 200 -15.01 -2.67 1.10
CA VAL A 200 -15.78 -3.52 2.04
C VAL A 200 -16.22 -4.82 1.39
N ARG A 201 -16.76 -4.76 0.17
CA ARG A 201 -17.26 -5.95 -0.53
C ARG A 201 -16.13 -6.96 -0.76
N ARG A 202 -14.95 -6.47 -1.15
CA ARG A 202 -13.72 -7.26 -1.29
C ARG A 202 -13.25 -7.84 0.04
N HIS A 203 -13.25 -7.05 1.10
CA HIS A 203 -12.89 -7.52 2.44
C HIS A 203 -13.82 -8.64 2.92
N ARG A 204 -15.15 -8.44 2.80
CA ARG A 204 -16.16 -9.44 3.16
C ARG A 204 -15.99 -10.73 2.34
N TRP A 205 -15.77 -10.61 1.03
CA TRP A 205 -15.48 -11.77 0.19
C TRP A 205 -14.22 -12.52 0.65
N SER A 206 -13.13 -11.81 0.96
CA SER A 206 -11.89 -12.41 1.46
C SER A 206 -12.12 -13.22 2.74
N VAL A 207 -12.89 -12.67 3.68
CA VAL A 207 -13.24 -13.37 4.94
C VAL A 207 -14.12 -14.60 4.64
N HIS A 208 -15.17 -14.43 3.84
CA HIS A 208 -16.09 -15.52 3.51
C HIS A 208 -15.43 -16.66 2.71
N SER A 209 -14.46 -16.35 1.84
CA SER A 209 -13.70 -17.32 1.04
C SER A 209 -12.54 -17.98 1.79
N THR A 210 -12.31 -17.62 3.05
CA THR A 210 -11.21 -18.21 3.85
C THR A 210 -11.34 -19.73 4.03
N PRO A 211 -12.52 -20.31 4.37
CA PRO A 211 -12.67 -21.76 4.51
C PRO A 211 -12.41 -22.52 3.21
N ASP A 212 -12.90 -22.00 2.09
CA ASP A 212 -12.67 -22.58 0.76
C ASP A 212 -11.20 -22.52 0.38
N SER A 213 -10.52 -21.40 0.67
CA SER A 213 -9.09 -21.25 0.42
C SER A 213 -8.27 -22.24 1.27
N ARG A 214 -8.67 -22.47 2.53
CA ARG A 214 -8.06 -23.50 3.39
C ARG A 214 -8.27 -24.91 2.83
N ARG A 215 -9.47 -25.23 2.33
CA ARG A 215 -9.73 -26.54 1.70
C ARG A 215 -8.85 -26.76 0.47
N THR A 216 -8.69 -25.74 -0.38
CA THR A 216 -7.77 -25.85 -1.53
C THR A 216 -6.33 -26.07 -1.08
N TRP A 217 -5.89 -25.40 0.00
CA TRP A 217 -4.56 -25.62 0.57
C TRP A 217 -4.40 -27.04 1.12
N TYR A 218 -5.41 -27.58 1.82
CA TYR A 218 -5.35 -28.97 2.31
C TYR A 218 -5.30 -29.99 1.18
N TYR A 219 -6.10 -29.83 0.12
CA TYR A 219 -6.04 -30.76 -1.02
C TYR A 219 -4.70 -30.68 -1.75
N ASP A 220 -4.14 -29.48 -1.92
CA ASP A 220 -2.82 -29.28 -2.49
C ASP A 220 -1.74 -29.97 -1.63
N TRP A 221 -1.75 -29.73 -0.32
CA TRP A 221 -0.85 -30.37 0.62
C TRP A 221 -0.97 -31.90 0.59
N LEU A 222 -2.19 -32.44 0.60
CA LEU A 222 -2.43 -33.89 0.60
C LEU A 222 -1.91 -34.56 -0.69
N LEU A 223 -1.98 -33.87 -1.83
CA LEU A 223 -1.52 -34.38 -3.13
C LEU A 223 0.00 -34.23 -3.32
N CYS A 224 0.61 -33.21 -2.72
CA CYS A 224 2.00 -32.82 -2.97
C CYS A 224 2.99 -33.26 -1.87
N THR A 225 2.52 -33.86 -0.79
CA THR A 225 3.34 -34.20 0.38
C THR A 225 3.79 -35.66 0.38
N ARG A 226 5.04 -35.90 0.79
CA ARG A 226 5.63 -37.25 0.82
C ARG A 226 4.93 -38.16 1.84
N GLU A 227 4.55 -37.62 2.99
CA GLU A 227 3.92 -38.37 4.07
C GLU A 227 2.58 -39.01 3.64
N THR A 228 1.79 -38.33 2.81
CA THR A 228 0.45 -38.75 2.39
C THR A 228 0.47 -39.54 1.07
N ALA A 229 1.55 -39.48 0.31
CA ALA A 229 1.67 -40.11 -1.00
C ALA A 229 1.40 -41.63 -1.03
N PRO A 230 1.82 -42.44 -0.03
CA PRO A 230 1.50 -43.87 -0.02
C PRO A 230 -0.01 -44.14 0.05
N GLU A 231 -0.74 -43.42 0.92
CA GLU A 231 -2.19 -43.55 1.07
C GLU A 231 -2.93 -43.10 -0.19
N ILE A 232 -2.52 -41.98 -0.79
CA ILE A 232 -3.13 -41.49 -2.02
C ILE A 232 -2.98 -42.48 -3.17
N ARG A 233 -1.82 -43.16 -3.26
CA ARG A 233 -1.54 -44.13 -4.32
C ARG A 233 -2.21 -45.49 -4.08
N ILE A 234 -2.20 -46.00 -2.85
CA ILE A 234 -2.79 -47.30 -2.54
C ILE A 234 -4.32 -47.29 -2.67
N PHE A 235 -4.95 -46.15 -2.34
CA PHE A 235 -6.40 -45.97 -2.43
C PHE A 235 -6.87 -45.29 -3.73
N ASP A 236 -5.95 -45.01 -4.67
CA ASP A 236 -6.22 -44.32 -5.94
C ASP A 236 -7.06 -43.02 -5.79
N LEU A 237 -6.73 -42.22 -4.76
CA LEU A 237 -7.50 -41.01 -4.40
C LEU A 237 -7.07 -39.76 -5.17
N GLY A 238 -6.00 -39.85 -5.98
CA GLY A 238 -5.42 -38.73 -6.71
C GLY A 238 -6.44 -37.97 -7.58
N PRO A 239 -7.14 -38.64 -8.51
CA PRO A 239 -8.14 -37.99 -9.37
C PRO A 239 -9.25 -37.31 -8.56
N ARG A 240 -9.77 -37.98 -7.53
CA ARG A 240 -10.87 -37.46 -6.70
C ARG A 240 -10.50 -36.17 -5.98
N PHE A 241 -9.31 -36.10 -5.37
CA PHE A 241 -8.88 -34.89 -4.66
C PHE A 241 -8.44 -33.79 -5.61
N SER A 242 -7.86 -34.12 -6.76
CA SER A 242 -7.59 -33.16 -7.83
C SER A 242 -8.89 -32.49 -8.31
N ASP A 243 -9.95 -33.26 -8.56
CA ASP A 243 -11.26 -32.74 -8.97
C ASP A 243 -11.93 -31.90 -7.87
N ALA A 244 -11.79 -32.30 -6.61
CA ALA A 244 -12.28 -31.51 -5.48
C ALA A 244 -11.56 -30.14 -5.39
N PHE A 245 -10.24 -30.12 -5.56
CA PHE A 245 -9.45 -28.90 -5.62
C PHE A 245 -9.90 -27.99 -6.77
N GLN A 246 -10.00 -28.54 -7.99
CA GLN A 246 -10.35 -27.75 -9.18
C GLN A 246 -11.75 -27.16 -9.10
N ARG A 247 -12.73 -27.89 -8.55
CA ARG A 247 -14.10 -27.37 -8.34
C ARG A 247 -14.11 -26.14 -7.43
N ILE A 248 -13.41 -26.19 -6.30
CA ILE A 248 -13.35 -25.04 -5.38
C ILE A 248 -12.59 -23.88 -6.02
N ARG A 249 -11.45 -24.14 -6.68
CA ARG A 249 -10.68 -23.10 -7.38
C ARG A 249 -11.47 -22.42 -8.49
N ASN A 250 -12.25 -23.15 -9.27
CA ASN A 250 -13.10 -22.59 -10.31
C ASN A 250 -14.17 -21.66 -9.72
N ARG A 251 -14.82 -22.06 -8.62
CA ARG A 251 -15.79 -21.20 -7.90
C ARG A 251 -15.14 -19.93 -7.34
N LEU A 252 -13.98 -20.05 -6.70
CA LEU A 252 -13.27 -18.89 -6.16
C LEU A 252 -12.81 -17.94 -7.29
N ARG A 253 -12.41 -18.49 -8.43
CA ARG A 253 -12.02 -17.70 -9.61
C ARG A 253 -13.20 -16.98 -10.23
N SER A 254 -14.35 -17.63 -10.41
CA SER A 254 -15.54 -16.97 -10.97
C SER A 254 -16.03 -15.84 -10.07
N GLN A 255 -16.14 -16.07 -8.76
CA GLN A 255 -16.53 -15.03 -7.80
C GLN A 255 -15.56 -13.84 -7.79
N ARG A 256 -14.24 -14.11 -7.87
CA ARG A 256 -13.24 -13.05 -7.96
C ARG A 256 -13.38 -12.24 -9.24
N LEU A 257 -13.61 -12.90 -10.38
CA LEU A 257 -13.82 -12.23 -11.67
C LEU A 257 -15.10 -11.38 -11.67
N GLU A 258 -16.19 -11.87 -11.07
CA GLU A 258 -17.44 -11.11 -10.91
C GLU A 258 -17.24 -9.85 -10.05
N LEU A 259 -16.47 -9.96 -8.96
CA LEU A 259 -16.11 -8.81 -8.13
C LEU A 259 -15.28 -7.79 -8.91
N SER A 260 -14.22 -8.24 -9.60
CA SER A 260 -13.40 -7.34 -10.42
C SER A 260 -14.18 -6.69 -11.55
N ARG A 261 -15.08 -7.42 -12.22
CA ARG A 261 -15.94 -6.87 -13.28
C ARG A 261 -16.87 -5.78 -12.74
N SER A 262 -17.41 -5.97 -11.55
CA SER A 262 -18.26 -4.97 -10.90
C SER A 262 -17.52 -3.74 -10.38
N GLU A 263 -16.18 -3.76 -10.33
CA GLU A 263 -15.37 -2.59 -9.99
C GLU A 263 -14.94 -1.79 -11.22
N ALA A 264 -14.97 -2.41 -12.42
CA ALA A 264 -14.59 -1.78 -13.67
C ALA A 264 -15.75 -1.06 -14.39
N LEU A 265 -17.00 -1.32 -13.96
CA LEU A 265 -18.24 -0.73 -14.47
C LEU A 265 -18.74 0.33 -13.49
#